data_AF-A0A955XR84-F1
#
_entry.id   AF-A0A955XR84-F1
#
_cell.length_a   1.000
_cell.length_b   1.000
_cell.length_c   1.000
_cell.angle_alpha   90.00
_cell.angle_beta   90.00
_cell.angle_gamma   90.00
#
_symmetry.space_group_name_H-M   'P 1'
#
loop_
_entity.id
_entity.type
_entity.pdbx_description
1 polymer ?
#
loop_
_entity_poly.entity_id
_entity_poly.type
_entity_poly.pdbx_seq_one_letter_code
_entity_poly.pdbx_strand_id
1 'polypeptide(L)'
;MRVGLLALLVALSACSRADLEKIPPAPPPPRDDKLELEGALCTRSPEDRAFPLRVLFLVDGSESMEVTDPIDPATGETRREAAVRAAWQRLLARGDDAVRVGIVRFSAQAQSRTPVDADGDMLPESFFTTSADQLEAATRALRVTDRTTNYRNALDEAWFEMRTEMLRADQESLPRSTYVVVFVSDGLPDTVEDEEGRNTADGIVEGVAALQDLADLFQVGRFAFHTIYLSTDQGAVVDQPAQALLTAMAEVGEGTYRSVPNGERLDFLQLDLTALRRVFTLRSLVAVNTNAVQDAAQLPSVVQDRFDADAYKDIDLDGAPSCGDPLIDSDGDGLADLVERRIGTDPLDPDTDGDGLRDRTEWLFGASGLDPLDRGDAGCFVGDQVEVGGPDCVDADDDGFCDCPDEDGDGRCEYPDSDGDGLIDCEEVFVGTRQQGADTDADGLPDPVEWRFRTSPVRADDLDDLDWDRTDNAVEVRSGGDPLCDDAAGRSKVAYDYQVDDQGVDADRACYTFRVGEITLLPTAANEAADAPGNGWNRVLVYAGEGAFDEPGAYAGWRVACVDARYELEGDRKTPPSGVVRLDDADFVDLQDFDAARDCRRP
;
A
#
# COMPACT_ATOMS: atom_id res chain seq x y z
N MET A 1 -24.40 -83.24 54.46
CA MET A 1 -25.27 -82.15 54.96
C MET A 1 -24.73 -80.85 54.35
N ARG A 2 -25.50 -80.21 53.44
CA ARG A 2 -25.26 -78.90 52.78
C ARG A 2 -23.96 -78.83 51.93
N VAL A 3 -23.88 -79.31 50.69
CA VAL A 3 -24.35 -78.67 49.43
C VAL A 3 -24.35 -77.14 49.58
N GLY A 4 -23.35 -76.39 49.10
CA GLY A 4 -22.78 -76.43 47.74
C GLY A 4 -23.52 -75.43 46.86
N LEU A 5 -23.69 -74.18 47.33
CA LEU A 5 -24.47 -73.16 46.64
C LEU A 5 -24.11 -71.75 47.16
N LEU A 6 -22.87 -71.29 46.98
CA LEU A 6 -22.53 -69.85 47.11
C LEU A 6 -21.12 -69.53 46.58
N ALA A 7 -20.76 -69.98 45.37
CA ALA A 7 -19.51 -69.55 44.71
C ALA A 7 -19.55 -69.67 43.18
N LEU A 8 -20.74 -69.67 42.58
CA LEU A 8 -20.93 -69.86 41.13
C LEU A 8 -21.80 -68.77 40.51
N LEU A 9 -21.57 -67.51 40.88
CA LEU A 9 -22.31 -66.35 40.34
C LEU A 9 -21.44 -65.11 40.08
N VAL A 10 -20.10 -65.23 40.14
CA VAL A 10 -19.17 -64.10 39.90
C VAL A 10 -18.15 -64.39 38.79
N ALA A 11 -18.27 -65.50 38.07
CA ALA A 11 -17.29 -65.93 37.05
C ALA A 11 -17.86 -66.02 35.62
N LEU A 12 -18.95 -65.30 35.31
CA LEU A 12 -19.55 -65.25 33.96
C LEU A 12 -19.86 -63.83 33.46
N SER A 13 -19.42 -62.79 34.16
CA SER A 13 -19.60 -61.39 33.74
C SER A 13 -18.30 -60.65 33.42
N ALA A 14 -17.18 -61.38 33.29
CA ALA A 14 -15.93 -60.82 32.79
C ALA A 14 -15.63 -61.42 31.40
N CYS A 15 -15.49 -60.53 30.42
CA CYS A 15 -15.14 -60.77 29.01
C CYS A 15 -16.29 -61.21 28.09
N SER A 16 -16.99 -60.21 27.52
CA SER A 16 -17.27 -60.20 26.08
C SER A 16 -17.70 -58.80 25.60
N ARG A 17 -16.78 -57.84 25.66
CA ARG A 17 -16.72 -56.69 24.75
C ARG A 17 -15.25 -56.31 24.64
N ALA A 18 -14.50 -57.19 23.97
CA ALA A 18 -13.36 -56.72 23.21
C ALA A 18 -14.00 -56.19 21.93
N ASP A 19 -14.29 -54.89 21.91
CA ASP A 19 -14.49 -54.21 20.64
C ASP A 19 -13.20 -54.48 19.85
N LEU A 20 -13.33 -55.21 18.76
CA LEU A 20 -12.24 -55.41 17.81
C LEU A 20 -11.88 -54.00 17.32
N GLU A 21 -10.80 -53.43 17.85
CA GLU A 21 -10.15 -52.28 17.21
C GLU A 21 -9.94 -52.68 15.76
N LYS A 22 -10.63 -51.98 14.86
CA LYS A 22 -10.36 -52.07 13.42
C LYS A 22 -8.87 -51.76 13.31
N ILE A 23 -8.10 -52.72 12.77
CA ILE A 23 -6.71 -52.43 12.42
C ILE A 23 -6.80 -51.22 11.49
N PRO A 24 -6.22 -50.07 11.86
CA PRO A 24 -6.25 -48.91 10.99
C PRO A 24 -5.67 -49.34 9.65
N PRO A 25 -6.32 -48.97 8.53
CA PRO A 25 -5.78 -49.29 7.21
C PRO A 25 -4.31 -48.86 7.17
N ALA A 26 -3.47 -49.63 6.49
CA ALA A 26 -2.09 -49.23 6.29
C ALA A 26 -2.11 -47.82 5.67
N PRO A 27 -1.29 -46.87 6.16
CA PRO A 27 -1.27 -45.53 5.62
C PRO A 27 -1.00 -45.62 4.12
N PRO A 28 -1.74 -44.86 3.29
CA PRO A 28 -1.49 -44.83 1.86
C PRO A 28 -0.02 -44.43 1.63
N PRO A 29 0.57 -44.88 0.51
CA PRO A 29 1.89 -44.39 0.13
C PRO A 29 1.86 -42.85 0.08
N PRO A 30 2.96 -42.19 0.49
CA PRO A 30 3.06 -40.74 0.36
C PRO A 30 2.83 -40.37 -1.11
N ARG A 31 1.87 -39.46 -1.34
CA ARG A 31 1.55 -38.91 -2.65
C ARG A 31 2.55 -37.82 -3.00
N ASP A 32 2.84 -37.65 -4.28
CA ASP A 32 3.67 -36.55 -4.77
C ASP A 32 2.82 -35.33 -5.11
N ASP A 33 2.01 -34.89 -4.14
CA ASP A 33 0.99 -33.85 -4.29
C ASP A 33 1.43 -32.50 -3.71
N LYS A 34 2.74 -32.31 -3.54
CA LYS A 34 3.33 -31.10 -2.97
C LYS A 34 3.97 -30.20 -4.03
N LEU A 35 3.64 -28.92 -3.96
CA LEU A 35 4.21 -27.84 -4.74
C LEU A 35 5.11 -26.95 -3.85
N GLU A 36 6.17 -26.44 -4.46
CA GLU A 36 7.06 -25.46 -3.90
C GLU A 36 7.19 -24.27 -4.86
N LEU A 37 7.06 -23.06 -4.30
CA LEU A 37 7.29 -21.80 -4.98
C LEU A 37 8.58 -21.20 -4.44
N GLU A 38 9.53 -20.87 -5.30
CA GLU A 38 10.77 -20.18 -4.91
C GLU A 38 11.00 -18.96 -5.80
N GLY A 39 11.53 -17.87 -5.24
CA GLY A 39 11.65 -16.65 -6.02
C GLY A 39 12.37 -15.50 -5.34
N ALA A 40 12.43 -14.40 -6.07
CA ALA A 40 12.91 -13.12 -5.57
C ALA A 40 11.89 -12.02 -5.87
N LEU A 41 11.63 -11.18 -4.88
CA LEU A 41 10.69 -10.07 -4.92
C LEU A 41 11.40 -8.82 -4.43
N CYS A 42 11.29 -7.71 -5.15
CA CYS A 42 11.75 -6.41 -4.66
C CYS A 42 10.54 -5.52 -4.43
N THR A 43 10.48 -4.75 -3.35
CA THR A 43 9.34 -3.85 -3.08
C THR A 43 9.17 -2.82 -4.18
N ARG A 44 8.00 -2.21 -4.34
CA ARG A 44 7.78 -1.18 -5.35
C ARG A 44 8.84 -0.08 -5.26
N SER A 45 9.16 0.50 -6.42
CA SER A 45 10.04 1.67 -6.45
C SER A 45 9.44 2.74 -5.53
N PRO A 46 10.27 3.48 -4.77
CA PRO A 46 9.77 4.59 -3.98
C PRO A 46 8.85 5.45 -4.85
N GLU A 47 7.60 5.65 -4.43
CA GLU A 47 6.67 6.50 -5.18
C GLU A 47 7.32 7.88 -5.30
N ASP A 48 7.74 8.26 -6.52
CA ASP A 48 7.99 9.65 -6.88
C ASP A 48 6.63 10.36 -7.05
N ARG A 49 5.77 10.37 -6.01
CA ARG A 49 4.71 11.39 -5.95
C ARG A 49 5.43 12.69 -5.63
N ALA A 50 5.67 13.49 -6.67
CA ALA A 50 6.34 14.78 -6.56
C ALA A 50 5.57 15.68 -5.59
N PHE A 51 6.00 15.69 -4.34
CA PHE A 51 5.37 16.52 -3.32
C PHE A 51 5.62 17.99 -3.62
N PRO A 52 4.62 18.88 -3.41
CA PRO A 52 4.80 20.30 -3.65
C PRO A 52 6.01 20.83 -2.87
N LEU A 53 7.05 21.21 -3.59
CA LEU A 53 8.23 21.87 -3.04
C LEU A 53 8.13 23.36 -3.36
N ARG A 54 8.14 24.19 -2.32
CA ARG A 54 8.12 25.64 -2.44
C ARG A 54 9.42 26.19 -1.85
N VAL A 55 10.26 26.75 -2.72
CA VAL A 55 11.55 27.32 -2.30
C VAL A 55 11.49 28.83 -2.43
N LEU A 56 11.69 29.54 -1.32
CA LEU A 56 11.68 31.00 -1.27
C LEU A 56 13.09 31.52 -0.96
N PHE A 57 13.67 32.30 -1.86
CA PHE A 57 14.97 32.95 -1.65
C PHE A 57 14.76 34.38 -1.14
N LEU A 58 15.23 34.68 0.07
CA LEU A 58 15.31 36.04 0.61
C LEU A 58 16.75 36.51 0.45
N VAL A 59 16.96 37.46 -0.44
CA VAL A 59 18.31 37.93 -0.80
C VAL A 59 18.46 39.40 -0.46
N ASP A 60 19.47 39.68 0.35
CA ASP A 60 19.86 41.03 0.75
C ASP A 60 20.48 41.80 -0.44
N GLY A 61 19.96 43.01 -0.66
CA GLY A 61 20.34 43.96 -1.71
C GLY A 61 20.89 45.28 -1.17
N SER A 62 21.39 45.31 0.07
CA SER A 62 22.02 46.48 0.69
C SER A 62 23.35 46.88 0.03
N GLU A 63 23.81 48.13 0.26
CA GLU A 63 25.03 48.70 -0.33
C GLU A 63 26.31 47.98 0.13
N SER A 64 26.31 47.35 1.31
CA SER A 64 27.44 46.53 1.78
C SER A 64 27.75 45.38 0.82
N MET A 65 26.73 44.89 0.10
CA MET A 65 26.86 43.82 -0.89
C MET A 65 27.73 44.19 -2.09
N GLU A 66 27.96 45.47 -2.38
CA GLU A 66 28.90 45.86 -3.44
C GLU A 66 30.35 45.52 -3.06
N VAL A 67 30.63 45.45 -1.75
CA VAL A 67 31.96 45.16 -1.23
C VAL A 67 32.15 43.66 -1.01
N THR A 68 31.13 42.98 -0.47
CA THR A 68 31.19 41.55 -0.09
C THR A 68 30.90 40.62 -1.26
N ASP A 69 30.11 41.07 -2.23
CA ASP A 69 29.80 40.34 -3.45
C ASP A 69 29.76 41.27 -4.68
N PRO A 70 30.93 41.80 -5.09
CA PRO A 70 31.05 42.69 -6.24
C PRO A 70 30.68 41.98 -7.55
N ILE A 71 30.25 42.78 -8.53
CA ILE A 71 29.99 42.29 -9.89
C ILE A 71 31.30 41.75 -10.49
N ASP A 72 31.28 40.49 -10.95
CA ASP A 72 32.40 39.90 -11.67
C ASP A 72 32.57 40.60 -13.03
N PRO A 73 33.74 41.21 -13.32
CA PRO A 73 33.98 41.93 -14.57
C PRO A 73 33.95 41.03 -15.82
N ALA A 74 34.09 39.71 -15.69
CA ALA A 74 34.06 38.76 -16.80
C ALA A 74 32.62 38.37 -17.20
N THR A 75 31.74 38.15 -16.21
CA THR A 75 30.35 37.70 -16.45
C THR A 75 29.33 38.84 -16.40
N GLY A 76 29.67 39.97 -15.77
CA GLY A 76 28.77 41.09 -15.54
C GLY A 76 27.71 40.81 -14.45
N GLU A 77 27.95 39.80 -13.62
CA GLU A 77 27.04 39.26 -12.62
C GLU A 77 27.73 39.07 -11.26
N THR A 78 26.98 39.14 -10.16
CA THR A 78 27.45 38.87 -8.79
C THR A 78 27.44 37.36 -8.45
N ARG A 79 28.15 36.92 -7.40
CA ARG A 79 28.15 35.49 -7.03
C ARG A 79 26.77 35.03 -6.54
N ARG A 80 26.02 35.91 -5.86
CA ARG A 80 24.65 35.62 -5.42
C ARG A 80 23.69 35.40 -6.58
N GLU A 81 23.75 36.24 -7.61
CA GLU A 81 22.90 36.11 -8.81
C GLU A 81 23.22 34.78 -9.52
N ALA A 82 24.50 34.47 -9.71
CA ALA A 82 24.93 33.22 -10.33
C ALA A 82 24.52 31.98 -9.52
N ALA A 83 24.60 32.05 -8.19
CA ALA A 83 24.24 30.94 -7.32
C ALA A 83 22.73 30.72 -7.28
N VAL A 84 21.93 31.80 -7.16
CA VAL A 84 20.46 31.70 -7.15
C VAL A 84 19.99 31.14 -8.49
N ARG A 85 20.59 31.60 -9.60
CA ARG A 85 20.37 31.00 -10.93
C ARG A 85 20.65 29.51 -10.94
N ALA A 86 21.82 29.11 -10.49
CA ALA A 86 22.20 27.70 -10.49
C ALA A 86 21.31 26.84 -9.58
N ALA A 87 20.77 27.41 -8.49
CA ALA A 87 19.84 26.71 -7.61
C ALA A 87 18.49 26.47 -8.31
N TRP A 88 17.82 27.52 -8.77
CA TRP A 88 16.49 27.35 -9.38
C TRP A 88 16.56 26.57 -10.70
N GLN A 89 17.64 26.70 -11.49
CA GLN A 89 17.81 25.90 -12.71
C GLN A 89 17.88 24.41 -12.40
N ARG A 90 18.54 24.02 -11.31
CA ARG A 90 18.63 22.61 -10.90
C ARG A 90 17.34 22.10 -10.29
N LEU A 91 16.65 22.94 -9.53
CA LEU A 91 15.34 22.62 -8.97
C LEU A 91 14.32 22.35 -10.09
N LEU A 92 14.28 23.20 -11.12
CA LEU A 92 13.37 23.03 -12.26
C LEU A 92 13.82 21.98 -13.28
N ALA A 93 15.13 21.67 -13.37
CA ALA A 93 15.64 20.64 -14.28
C ALA A 93 15.13 19.22 -13.96
N ARG A 94 14.52 19.01 -12.78
CA ARG A 94 13.87 17.74 -12.41
C ARG A 94 12.62 17.47 -13.24
N GLY A 95 12.01 18.49 -13.84
CA GLY A 95 10.86 18.34 -14.72
C GLY A 95 9.50 18.20 -14.02
N ASP A 96 9.45 18.30 -12.69
CA ASP A 96 8.20 18.25 -11.94
C ASP A 96 7.54 19.63 -11.82
N ASP A 97 6.28 19.74 -12.27
CA ASP A 97 5.40 20.89 -12.00
C ASP A 97 5.15 21.11 -10.50
N ALA A 98 5.54 20.15 -9.67
CA ALA A 98 5.48 20.21 -8.22
C ALA A 98 6.54 21.12 -7.59
N VAL A 99 7.56 21.62 -8.30
CA VAL A 99 8.55 22.55 -7.75
C VAL A 99 8.25 23.98 -8.20
N ARG A 100 8.06 24.90 -7.25
CA ARG A 100 7.91 26.33 -7.54
C ARG A 100 8.87 27.17 -6.71
N VAL A 101 9.37 28.24 -7.32
CA VAL A 101 10.40 29.08 -6.72
C VAL A 101 9.92 30.52 -6.59
N GLY A 102 10.10 31.10 -5.41
CA GLY A 102 9.91 32.51 -5.13
C GLY A 102 11.24 33.21 -4.89
N ILE A 103 11.36 34.47 -5.29
CA ILE A 103 12.55 35.30 -5.04
C ILE A 103 12.10 36.65 -4.48
N VAL A 104 12.54 36.95 -3.26
CA VAL A 104 12.37 38.24 -2.59
C VAL A 104 13.73 38.91 -2.50
N ARG A 105 13.77 40.19 -2.89
CA ARG A 105 14.92 41.05 -2.62
C ARG A 105 14.55 41.98 -1.48
N PHE A 106 15.43 42.10 -0.49
CA PHE A 106 15.22 43.03 0.63
C PHE A 106 16.41 43.96 0.88
N SER A 107 16.10 45.15 1.36
CA SER A 107 17.06 46.17 1.81
C SER A 107 16.34 47.07 2.83
N ALA A 108 16.09 48.37 2.58
CA ALA A 108 15.11 49.15 3.36
C ALA A 108 13.71 48.54 3.28
N GLN A 109 13.37 48.06 2.08
CA GLN A 109 12.08 47.49 1.72
C GLN A 109 12.29 46.05 1.26
N ALA A 110 11.32 45.18 1.52
CA ALA A 110 11.24 43.86 0.91
C ALA A 110 10.27 43.92 -0.28
N GLN A 111 10.68 43.33 -1.41
CA GLN A 111 9.86 43.29 -2.61
C GLN A 111 9.97 41.92 -3.27
N SER A 112 8.82 41.29 -3.51
CA SER A 112 8.74 40.14 -4.40
C SER A 112 9.27 40.46 -5.80
N ARG A 113 9.99 39.51 -6.40
CA ARG A 113 10.45 39.57 -7.79
C ARG A 113 9.79 38.53 -8.68
N THR A 114 8.98 37.65 -8.10
CA THR A 114 8.28 36.57 -8.79
C THR A 114 6.75 36.62 -8.61
N PRO A 115 6.08 37.79 -8.63
CA PRO A 115 4.62 37.83 -8.56
C PRO A 115 4.01 37.22 -9.82
N VAL A 116 3.11 36.26 -9.65
CA VAL A 116 2.34 35.61 -10.69
C VAL A 116 0.93 36.17 -10.63
N ASP A 117 0.52 36.82 -11.73
CA ASP A 117 -0.82 37.34 -11.97
C ASP A 117 -1.43 36.52 -13.13
N ALA A 118 -2.22 35.50 -12.79
CA ALA A 118 -2.76 34.51 -13.72
C ALA A 118 -4.04 35.01 -14.40
N ASP A 119 -4.86 35.80 -13.72
CA ASP A 119 -6.11 36.34 -14.26
C ASP A 119 -5.98 37.75 -14.89
N GLY A 120 -4.83 38.41 -14.70
CA GLY A 120 -4.47 39.67 -15.33
C GLY A 120 -5.14 40.89 -14.71
N ASP A 121 -5.62 40.79 -13.47
CA ASP A 121 -6.31 41.87 -12.76
C ASP A 121 -5.37 42.84 -12.03
N MET A 122 -4.05 42.64 -12.15
CA MET A 122 -2.96 43.37 -11.48
C MET A 122 -2.82 43.05 -9.99
N LEU A 123 -3.43 41.97 -9.48
CA LEU A 123 -3.25 41.44 -8.13
C LEU A 123 -2.61 40.05 -8.21
N PRO A 124 -1.36 39.89 -7.73
CA PRO A 124 -0.70 38.60 -7.77
C PRO A 124 -1.45 37.52 -6.97
N GLU A 125 -1.72 36.36 -7.58
CA GLU A 125 -2.30 35.20 -6.91
C GLU A 125 -1.25 34.23 -6.36
N SER A 126 -0.03 34.27 -6.86
CA SER A 126 1.08 33.55 -6.25
C SER A 126 2.35 34.36 -6.37
N PHE A 127 3.33 34.02 -5.54
CA PHE A 127 4.67 34.58 -5.62
C PHE A 127 5.71 33.50 -5.98
N PHE A 128 5.23 32.28 -6.25
CA PHE A 128 6.03 31.13 -6.63
C PHE A 128 5.76 30.77 -8.08
N THR A 129 6.81 30.68 -8.88
CA THR A 129 6.71 30.47 -10.33
C THR A 129 7.56 29.29 -10.79
N THR A 130 7.17 28.69 -11.91
CA THR A 130 7.97 27.74 -12.70
C THR A 130 8.57 28.39 -13.94
N SER A 131 8.22 29.66 -14.22
CA SER A 131 8.67 30.37 -15.41
C SER A 131 10.14 30.74 -15.33
N ALA A 132 10.97 30.09 -16.15
CA ALA A 132 12.40 30.38 -16.25
C ALA A 132 12.67 31.84 -16.66
N ASP A 133 11.84 32.43 -17.52
CA ASP A 133 11.99 33.82 -17.94
C ASP A 133 11.76 34.80 -16.79
N GLN A 134 10.74 34.52 -15.97
CA GLN A 134 10.43 35.33 -14.79
C GLN A 134 11.52 35.19 -13.72
N LEU A 135 11.99 33.96 -13.45
CA LEU A 135 13.08 33.70 -12.51
C LEU A 135 14.40 34.33 -12.96
N GLU A 136 14.69 34.30 -14.26
CA GLU A 136 15.88 34.97 -14.81
C GLU A 136 15.79 36.49 -14.65
N ALA A 137 14.62 37.09 -14.93
CA ALA A 137 14.38 38.51 -14.70
C ALA A 137 14.50 38.88 -13.22
N ALA A 138 13.91 38.07 -12.34
CA ALA A 138 13.97 38.22 -10.89
C ALA A 138 15.42 38.13 -10.37
N THR A 139 16.19 37.16 -10.87
CA THR A 139 17.59 36.96 -10.49
C THR A 139 18.45 38.17 -10.86
N ARG A 140 18.31 38.71 -12.08
CA ARG A 140 19.04 39.94 -12.50
C ARG A 140 18.65 41.18 -11.71
N ALA A 141 17.52 41.12 -11.02
CA ALA A 141 16.96 42.21 -10.25
C ALA A 141 17.45 42.22 -8.79
N LEU A 142 18.34 41.28 -8.39
CA LEU A 142 19.01 41.17 -7.08
C LEU A 142 20.20 42.13 -6.90
N ARG A 143 20.32 43.11 -7.78
CA ARG A 143 21.31 44.20 -7.68
C ARG A 143 21.05 45.07 -6.46
N VAL A 144 22.12 45.70 -6.00
CA VAL A 144 22.14 46.63 -4.88
C VAL A 144 21.17 47.80 -5.11
N THR A 145 20.44 48.18 -4.06
CA THR A 145 19.39 49.21 -4.16
C THR A 145 19.50 50.36 -3.18
N ASP A 146 19.83 50.10 -1.92
CA ASP A 146 19.92 51.12 -0.89
C ASP A 146 20.94 50.76 0.19
N ARG A 147 21.12 51.63 1.18
CA ARG A 147 22.16 51.51 2.21
C ARG A 147 21.80 50.63 3.39
N THR A 148 20.55 50.19 3.47
CA THR A 148 19.93 49.78 4.72
C THR A 148 19.55 48.31 4.66
N THR A 149 19.66 47.65 5.81
CA THR A 149 19.41 46.21 5.93
C THR A 149 18.29 45.95 6.92
N ASN A 150 17.07 45.72 6.43
CA ASN A 150 15.91 45.44 7.27
C ASN A 150 15.45 43.98 7.11
N TYR A 151 15.84 43.14 8.08
CA TYR A 151 15.48 41.71 8.08
C TYR A 151 14.01 41.52 8.39
N ARG A 152 13.43 42.35 9.27
CA ARG A 152 12.03 42.22 9.65
C ARG A 152 11.09 42.41 8.46
N ASN A 153 11.36 43.39 7.61
CA ASN A 153 10.59 43.59 6.38
C ASN A 153 10.67 42.38 5.44
N ALA A 154 11.85 41.76 5.36
CA ALA A 154 12.04 40.55 4.55
C ALA A 154 11.20 39.37 5.08
N LEU A 155 11.19 39.18 6.41
CA LEU A 155 10.41 38.11 7.05
C LEU A 155 8.90 38.38 6.98
N ASP A 156 8.47 39.63 7.14
CA ASP A 156 7.06 40.01 7.02
C ASP A 156 6.56 39.78 5.56
N GLU A 157 7.39 40.07 4.55
CA GLU A 157 7.09 39.75 3.15
C GLU A 157 7.03 38.24 2.90
N ALA A 158 8.02 37.47 3.38
CA ALA A 158 8.02 36.02 3.25
C ALA A 158 6.78 35.37 3.87
N TRP A 159 6.35 35.87 5.04
CA TRP A 159 5.15 35.40 5.71
C TRP A 159 3.91 35.67 4.86
N PHE A 160 3.83 36.85 4.25
CA PHE A 160 2.74 37.21 3.36
C PHE A 160 2.69 36.34 2.10
N GLU A 161 3.83 36.13 1.44
CA GLU A 161 3.93 35.30 0.23
C GLU A 161 3.56 33.84 0.53
N MET A 162 4.14 33.26 1.59
CA MET A 162 3.87 31.87 1.99
C MET A 162 2.42 31.64 2.38
N ARG A 163 1.84 32.53 3.20
CA ARG A 163 0.41 32.44 3.56
C ARG A 163 -0.48 32.46 2.33
N THR A 164 -0.15 33.30 1.35
CA THR A 164 -0.93 33.44 0.11
C THR A 164 -0.89 32.16 -0.72
N GLU A 165 0.28 31.51 -0.81
CA GLU A 165 0.44 30.20 -1.47
C GLU A 165 -0.33 29.10 -0.71
N MET A 166 -0.18 29.02 0.62
CA MET A 166 -0.82 27.99 1.45
C MET A 166 -2.35 28.08 1.45
N LEU A 167 -2.92 29.29 1.42
CA LEU A 167 -4.38 29.50 1.34
C LEU A 167 -4.99 29.00 0.02
N ARG A 168 -4.19 28.90 -1.04
CA ARG A 168 -4.61 28.41 -2.36
C ARG A 168 -4.26 26.94 -2.60
N ALA A 169 -3.37 26.38 -1.80
CA ALA A 169 -3.00 24.97 -1.89
C ALA A 169 -4.19 24.08 -1.48
N ASP A 170 -4.26 22.90 -2.08
CA ASP A 170 -5.24 21.90 -1.70
C ASP A 170 -4.93 21.32 -0.31
N GLN A 171 -5.95 21.16 0.53
CA GLN A 171 -5.79 20.72 1.93
C GLN A 171 -5.19 19.32 2.03
N GLU A 172 -5.44 18.45 1.04
CA GLU A 172 -4.86 17.10 1.00
C GLU A 172 -3.36 17.10 0.66
N SER A 173 -2.88 18.17 0.01
CA SER A 173 -1.47 18.30 -0.42
C SER A 173 -0.55 18.93 0.63
N LEU A 174 -1.09 19.77 1.52
CA LEU A 174 -0.31 20.52 2.51
C LEU A 174 0.46 19.63 3.49
N PRO A 175 -0.13 18.57 4.09
CA PRO A 175 0.59 17.63 4.99
C PRO A 175 1.76 16.91 4.34
N ARG A 176 1.83 16.90 3.01
CA ARG A 176 2.89 16.25 2.26
C ARG A 176 3.84 17.26 1.58
N SER A 177 3.53 18.55 1.66
CA SER A 177 4.32 19.62 1.03
C SER A 177 5.55 20.01 1.84
N THR A 178 6.59 20.48 1.16
CA THR A 178 7.82 21.00 1.78
C THR A 178 8.00 22.46 1.42
N TYR A 179 8.12 23.31 2.43
CA TYR A 179 8.42 24.74 2.29
C TYR A 179 9.82 25.02 2.81
N VAL A 180 10.67 25.56 1.93
CA VAL A 180 12.04 25.90 2.28
C VAL A 180 12.27 27.38 2.04
N VAL A 181 12.80 28.05 3.05
CA VAL A 181 13.23 29.44 2.97
C VAL A 181 14.75 29.49 3.03
N VAL A 182 15.38 30.20 2.08
CA VAL A 182 16.82 30.41 2.03
C VAL A 182 17.11 31.90 2.18
N PHE A 183 17.65 32.28 3.33
CA PHE A 183 17.96 33.66 3.69
C PHE A 183 19.45 33.94 3.48
N VAL A 184 19.78 35.00 2.74
CA VAL A 184 21.18 35.36 2.40
C VAL A 184 21.46 36.81 2.79
N SER A 185 22.51 37.04 3.59
CA SER A 185 22.98 38.39 3.96
C SER A 185 24.48 38.42 4.30
N ASP A 186 25.08 39.61 4.33
CA ASP A 186 26.51 39.85 4.57
C ASP A 186 26.80 40.59 5.89
N GLY A 187 25.75 41.01 6.61
CA GLY A 187 25.87 41.96 7.70
C GLY A 187 24.84 41.79 8.82
N LEU A 188 24.81 42.77 9.71
CA LEU A 188 23.77 42.88 10.74
C LEU A 188 22.60 43.72 10.22
N PRO A 189 21.39 43.51 10.76
CA PRO A 189 20.27 44.41 10.52
C PRO A 189 20.53 45.81 11.07
N ASP A 190 20.05 46.84 10.36
CA ASP A 190 20.08 48.22 10.82
C ASP A 190 19.00 48.47 11.86
N THR A 191 19.41 48.63 13.12
CA THR A 191 18.50 48.79 14.26
C THR A 191 17.96 50.21 14.44
N VAL A 192 18.48 51.18 13.69
CA VAL A 192 18.29 52.63 13.95
C VAL A 192 17.18 53.26 13.12
N GLU A 193 16.70 52.57 12.08
CA GLU A 193 15.73 53.12 11.11
C GLU A 193 14.33 52.48 11.18
N ASP A 194 14.07 51.62 12.17
CA ASP A 194 12.74 51.06 12.37
C ASP A 194 11.89 51.99 13.27
N GLU A 195 10.82 52.58 12.72
CA GLU A 195 9.85 53.40 13.47
C GLU A 195 9.14 52.60 14.59
N GLU A 196 9.13 51.27 14.50
CA GLU A 196 8.41 50.34 15.38
C GLU A 196 9.34 49.55 16.32
N GLY A 197 10.66 49.63 16.12
CA GLY A 197 11.68 48.99 16.97
C GLY A 197 11.67 47.45 16.95
N ARG A 198 11.15 46.82 15.90
CA ARG A 198 11.01 45.37 15.70
C ARG A 198 12.20 44.73 14.98
N ASN A 199 13.03 45.47 14.26
CA ASN A 199 14.26 45.00 13.58
C ASN A 199 15.43 44.75 14.57
N THR A 200 15.13 44.17 15.72
CA THR A 200 16.09 43.74 16.74
C THR A 200 16.35 42.23 16.62
N ALA A 201 17.43 41.73 17.20
CA ALA A 201 17.75 40.30 17.16
C ALA A 201 16.58 39.42 17.64
N ASP A 202 15.95 39.80 18.75
CA ASP A 202 14.79 39.07 19.30
C ASP A 202 13.59 39.13 18.35
N GLY A 203 13.26 40.32 17.82
CA GLY A 203 12.13 40.50 16.90
C GLY A 203 12.32 39.81 15.53
N ILE A 204 13.56 39.59 15.11
CA ILE A 204 13.90 38.82 13.90
C ILE A 204 13.71 37.33 14.15
N VAL A 205 14.18 36.82 15.28
CA VAL A 205 13.99 35.41 15.67
C VAL A 205 12.49 35.10 15.85
N GLU A 206 11.72 36.01 16.45
CA GLU A 206 10.25 35.93 16.51
C GLU A 206 9.61 35.94 15.11
N GLY A 207 10.20 36.64 14.14
CA GLY A 207 9.74 36.63 12.75
C GLY A 207 9.91 35.27 12.08
N VAL A 208 11.02 34.57 12.35
CA VAL A 208 11.24 33.19 11.87
C VAL A 208 10.29 32.23 12.57
N ALA A 209 10.10 32.36 13.89
CA ALA A 209 9.13 31.57 14.62
C ALA A 209 7.70 31.74 14.07
N ALA A 210 7.31 32.96 13.68
CA ALA A 210 6.00 33.21 13.07
C ALA A 210 5.82 32.53 11.69
N LEU A 211 6.90 32.26 10.95
CA LEU A 211 6.85 31.46 9.71
C LEU A 211 6.66 29.97 10.02
N GLN A 212 7.31 29.48 11.08
CA GLN A 212 7.13 28.11 11.55
C GLN A 212 5.70 27.91 12.08
N ASP A 213 5.21 28.83 12.93
CA ASP A 213 3.82 28.82 13.42
C ASP A 213 2.80 28.83 12.27
N LEU A 214 3.11 29.54 11.19
CA LEU A 214 2.29 29.54 9.97
C LEU A 214 2.29 28.16 9.30
N ALA A 215 3.46 27.55 9.13
CA ALA A 215 3.57 26.22 8.54
C ALA A 215 2.84 25.16 9.39
N ASP A 216 2.95 25.24 10.72
CA ASP A 216 2.26 24.38 11.66
C ASP A 216 0.74 24.58 11.62
N LEU A 217 0.28 25.84 11.53
CA LEU A 217 -1.14 26.19 11.42
C LEU A 217 -1.79 25.55 10.18
N PHE A 218 -1.06 25.53 9.07
CA PHE A 218 -1.51 24.91 7.81
C PHE A 218 -1.14 23.43 7.70
N GLN A 219 -0.56 22.84 8.76
CA GLN A 219 -0.13 21.44 8.82
C GLN A 219 0.75 21.05 7.64
N VAL A 220 1.74 21.88 7.32
CA VAL A 220 2.70 21.61 6.25
C VAL A 220 3.60 20.43 6.63
N GLY A 221 3.86 19.52 5.70
CA GLY A 221 4.66 18.32 5.96
C GLY A 221 6.08 18.60 6.46
N ARG A 222 6.75 19.60 5.88
CA ARG A 222 8.05 20.08 6.37
C ARG A 222 8.25 21.57 6.10
N PHE A 223 8.77 22.28 7.10
CA PHE A 223 9.28 23.64 6.97
C PHE A 223 10.77 23.68 7.33
N ALA A 224 11.57 24.43 6.58
CA ALA A 224 12.98 24.64 6.89
C ALA A 224 13.44 26.06 6.51
N PHE A 225 14.15 26.72 7.42
CA PHE A 225 14.70 28.06 7.23
C PHE A 225 16.22 28.02 7.25
N HIS A 226 16.85 28.01 6.08
CA HIS A 226 18.31 28.01 5.96
C HIS A 226 18.84 29.43 5.89
N THR A 227 19.97 29.68 6.55
CA THR A 227 20.63 30.99 6.53
C THR A 227 22.03 30.88 5.97
N ILE A 228 22.41 31.86 5.15
CA ILE A 228 23.73 31.95 4.55
C ILE A 228 24.33 33.31 4.82
N TYR A 229 25.51 33.29 5.44
CA TYR A 229 26.32 34.47 5.69
C TYR A 229 27.42 34.61 4.63
N LEU A 230 27.48 35.78 4.00
CA LEU A 230 28.57 36.16 3.10
C LEU A 230 29.65 36.88 3.89
N SER A 231 30.74 36.19 4.22
CA SER A 231 31.78 36.72 5.10
C SER A 231 32.73 37.69 4.39
N THR A 232 33.18 38.70 5.14
CA THR A 232 34.18 39.67 4.69
C THR A 232 35.59 39.21 5.08
N ASP A 233 36.61 39.54 4.28
CA ASP A 233 38.02 39.23 4.61
C ASP A 233 38.55 40.01 5.85
N GLN A 234 37.69 40.70 6.61
CA GLN A 234 38.08 41.56 7.74
C GLN A 234 38.25 40.82 9.08
N GLY A 235 37.99 39.51 9.11
CA GLY A 235 38.38 38.61 10.20
C GLY A 235 37.27 38.27 11.20
N ALA A 236 37.38 37.08 11.79
CA ALA A 236 36.32 36.39 12.54
C ALA A 236 35.72 37.11 13.76
N VAL A 237 36.31 38.20 14.25
CA VAL A 237 35.82 38.94 15.45
C VAL A 237 34.75 39.96 15.09
N VAL A 238 34.80 40.55 13.89
CA VAL A 238 33.82 41.56 13.44
C VAL A 238 32.51 40.89 13.01
N ASP A 239 32.62 39.70 12.42
CA ASP A 239 31.47 38.98 11.86
C ASP A 239 30.67 38.18 12.92
N GLN A 240 31.20 37.94 14.14
CA GLN A 240 30.57 37.05 15.13
C GLN A 240 29.10 37.38 15.45
N PRO A 241 28.69 38.65 15.64
CA PRO A 241 27.31 38.94 15.99
C PRO A 241 26.33 38.62 14.85
N ALA A 242 26.71 38.86 13.59
CA ALA A 242 25.89 38.53 12.42
C ALA A 242 25.76 37.01 12.25
N GLN A 243 26.88 36.29 12.39
CA GLN A 243 26.89 34.84 12.34
C GLN A 243 26.04 34.21 13.46
N ALA A 244 26.11 34.76 14.68
CA ALA A 244 25.30 34.30 15.81
C ALA A 244 23.80 34.50 15.55
N LEU A 245 23.39 35.66 15.02
CA LEU A 245 22.00 35.93 14.68
C LEU A 245 21.49 34.99 13.59
N LEU A 246 22.24 34.83 12.50
CA LEU A 246 21.86 33.94 11.39
C LEU A 246 21.85 32.46 11.83
N THR A 247 22.73 32.07 12.75
CA THR A 247 22.70 30.73 13.36
C THR A 247 21.40 30.56 14.16
N ALA A 248 21.06 31.52 15.02
CA ALA A 248 19.84 31.47 15.81
C ALA A 248 18.57 31.43 14.92
N MET A 249 18.55 32.18 13.81
CA MET A 249 17.46 32.13 12.84
C MET A 249 17.31 30.74 12.22
N ALA A 250 18.40 30.11 11.80
CA ALA A 250 18.35 28.76 11.24
C ALA A 250 17.96 27.70 12.28
N GLU A 251 18.46 27.83 13.52
CA GLU A 251 18.08 26.92 14.61
C GLU A 251 16.58 27.00 14.93
N VAL A 252 16.01 28.21 14.97
CA VAL A 252 14.57 28.39 15.21
C VAL A 252 13.75 27.84 14.05
N GLY A 253 14.10 28.13 12.80
CA GLY A 253 13.35 27.61 11.66
C GLY A 253 13.77 26.21 11.20
N GLU A 254 14.36 25.39 12.08
CA GLU A 254 14.76 23.99 11.83
C GLU A 254 15.61 23.76 10.55
N GLY A 255 16.36 24.79 10.16
CA GLY A 255 17.22 24.76 9.00
C GLY A 255 18.70 24.66 9.36
N THR A 256 19.53 25.09 8.42
CA THR A 256 20.99 25.00 8.55
C THR A 256 21.62 26.34 8.26
N TYR A 257 22.61 26.70 9.08
CA TYR A 257 23.43 27.88 8.86
C TYR A 257 24.71 27.54 8.08
N ARG A 258 25.08 28.40 7.12
CA ARG A 258 26.35 28.30 6.39
C ARG A 258 27.03 29.66 6.30
N SER A 259 28.34 29.69 6.53
CA SER A 259 29.19 30.84 6.22
C SER A 259 29.97 30.57 4.94
N VAL A 260 30.00 31.55 4.02
CA VAL A 260 30.72 31.48 2.75
C VAL A 260 31.78 32.59 2.72
N PRO A 261 33.08 32.24 2.73
CA PRO A 261 34.16 33.21 2.61
C PRO A 261 34.14 33.97 1.28
N ASN A 262 34.76 35.14 1.28
CA ASN A 262 34.95 35.91 0.05
C ASN A 262 35.83 35.12 -0.95
N GLY A 263 35.38 35.04 -2.21
CA GLY A 263 36.07 34.30 -3.27
C GLY A 263 35.79 32.79 -3.35
N GLU A 264 35.08 32.19 -2.38
CA GLU A 264 34.57 30.81 -2.53
C GLU A 264 33.30 30.79 -3.40
N ARG A 265 33.07 29.70 -4.13
CA ARG A 265 31.85 29.50 -4.92
C ARG A 265 30.66 29.30 -3.98
N LEU A 266 29.68 30.20 -4.06
CA LEU A 266 28.39 30.04 -3.38
C LEU A 266 27.62 28.91 -4.10
N ASP A 267 27.37 27.81 -3.38
CA ASP A 267 26.58 26.68 -3.89
C ASP A 267 25.54 26.27 -2.85
N PHE A 268 24.28 26.28 -3.26
CA PHE A 268 23.14 25.90 -2.43
C PHE A 268 22.97 24.37 -2.34
N LEU A 269 23.79 23.59 -3.07
CA LEU A 269 23.69 22.12 -3.25
C LEU A 269 24.01 21.23 -2.04
N GLN A 270 24.48 21.78 -0.92
CA GLN A 270 24.67 21.00 0.33
C GLN A 270 23.53 21.20 1.33
N LEU A 271 22.54 22.03 0.99
CA LEU A 271 21.28 22.04 1.70
C LEU A 271 20.53 20.80 1.22
N ASP A 272 20.20 19.89 2.13
CA ASP A 272 19.40 18.70 1.83
C ASP A 272 17.94 19.12 1.59
N LEU A 273 17.72 19.66 0.40
CA LEU A 273 16.45 20.22 -0.04
C LEU A 273 15.47 19.14 -0.50
N THR A 274 15.92 17.89 -0.65
CA THR A 274 15.16 16.85 -1.34
C THR A 274 15.60 15.44 -0.94
N ALA A 275 14.85 14.79 -0.05
CA ALA A 275 14.45 13.38 -0.13
C ALA A 275 14.03 12.86 1.25
N LEU A 276 12.74 12.97 1.60
CA LEU A 276 12.12 11.89 2.36
C LEU A 276 11.85 10.78 1.33
N ARG A 277 12.86 9.95 1.07
CA ARG A 277 12.68 8.71 0.31
C ARG A 277 12.04 7.70 1.25
N ARG A 278 10.76 7.39 1.03
CA ARG A 278 10.11 6.26 1.70
C ARG A 278 10.57 4.98 1.02
N VAL A 279 11.34 4.19 1.75
CA VAL A 279 11.66 2.82 1.35
C VAL A 279 10.49 1.95 1.80
N PHE A 280 9.90 1.20 0.88
CA PHE A 280 8.90 0.20 1.19
C PHE A 280 9.59 -1.09 1.64
N THR A 281 9.03 -1.73 2.65
CA THR A 281 9.44 -3.06 3.12
C THR A 281 8.30 -4.04 2.96
N LEU A 282 8.63 -5.31 2.73
CA LEU A 282 7.66 -6.39 2.71
C LEU A 282 7.10 -6.57 4.14
N ARG A 283 5.79 -6.45 4.29
CA ARG A 283 5.09 -6.63 5.56
C ARG A 283 4.45 -8.00 5.67
N SER A 284 3.79 -8.42 4.59
CA SER A 284 3.09 -9.69 4.54
C SER A 284 3.41 -10.41 3.24
N LEU A 285 3.49 -11.74 3.33
CA LEU A 285 3.58 -12.64 2.21
C LEU A 285 2.67 -13.83 2.51
N VAL A 286 1.59 -13.96 1.75
CA VAL A 286 0.57 -14.99 1.97
C VAL A 286 0.37 -15.75 0.68
N ALA A 287 0.54 -17.06 0.72
CA ALA A 287 0.21 -17.94 -0.40
C ALA A 287 -1.06 -18.72 -0.10
N VAL A 288 -1.95 -18.84 -1.08
CA VAL A 288 -3.22 -19.54 -0.95
C VAL A 288 -3.45 -20.39 -2.19
N ASN A 289 -3.74 -21.68 -2.00
CA ASN A 289 -4.32 -22.50 -3.06
C ASN A 289 -5.84 -22.22 -3.11
N THR A 290 -6.29 -21.52 -4.14
CA THR A 290 -7.70 -21.13 -4.31
C THR A 290 -8.59 -22.30 -4.65
N ASN A 291 -8.06 -23.51 -4.85
CA ASN A 291 -8.87 -24.71 -5.09
C ASN A 291 -8.90 -25.67 -3.87
N ALA A 292 -8.34 -25.22 -2.74
CA ALA A 292 -8.39 -25.92 -1.46
C ALA A 292 -9.22 -25.11 -0.46
N VAL A 293 -10.27 -25.70 0.09
CA VAL A 293 -11.13 -25.08 1.10
C VAL A 293 -10.93 -25.80 2.42
N GLN A 294 -10.75 -25.05 3.51
CA GLN A 294 -10.65 -25.56 4.87
C GLN A 294 -11.63 -24.79 5.77
N ASP A 295 -12.92 -24.89 5.44
CA ASP A 295 -14.01 -24.28 6.20
C ASP A 295 -14.81 -25.39 6.89
N ALA A 296 -14.65 -25.53 8.20
CA ALA A 296 -15.40 -26.49 9.01
C ALA A 296 -16.94 -26.35 8.87
N ALA A 297 -17.47 -25.18 8.50
CA ALA A 297 -18.91 -24.99 8.30
C ALA A 297 -19.45 -25.71 7.05
N GLN A 298 -18.59 -25.99 6.08
CA GLN A 298 -18.93 -26.74 4.87
C GLN A 298 -18.91 -28.26 5.09
N LEU A 299 -18.43 -28.71 6.25
CA LEU A 299 -18.44 -30.12 6.61
C LEU A 299 -19.88 -30.66 6.78
N PRO A 300 -20.21 -31.81 6.18
CA PRO A 300 -21.53 -32.42 6.33
C PRO A 300 -21.84 -32.78 7.78
N SER A 301 -23.01 -32.37 8.28
CA SER A 301 -23.50 -32.73 9.62
C SER A 301 -23.89 -34.21 9.80
N VAL A 302 -23.97 -34.98 8.71
CA VAL A 302 -24.32 -36.41 8.74
C VAL A 302 -23.42 -37.21 7.80
N VAL A 303 -22.72 -38.22 8.34
CA VAL A 303 -22.02 -39.27 7.58
C VAL A 303 -23.06 -40.19 6.92
N GLN A 304 -23.64 -39.75 5.80
CA GLN A 304 -24.51 -40.59 4.98
C GLN A 304 -23.69 -41.23 3.87
N ASP A 305 -23.47 -42.53 4.00
CA ASP A 305 -22.68 -43.36 3.09
C ASP A 305 -21.21 -42.91 2.94
N ARG A 306 -20.38 -43.76 2.33
CA ARG A 306 -18.96 -43.42 2.12
C ARG A 306 -18.91 -42.18 1.24
N PHE A 307 -18.29 -41.12 1.74
CA PHE A 307 -18.03 -39.93 0.95
C PHE A 307 -17.25 -40.28 -0.31
N ASP A 308 -17.45 -39.49 -1.34
CA ASP A 308 -16.61 -39.57 -2.52
C ASP A 308 -15.17 -39.27 -2.10
N ALA A 309 -14.29 -40.27 -2.22
CA ALA A 309 -12.90 -40.15 -1.81
C ALA A 309 -12.11 -39.17 -2.71
N ASP A 310 -12.71 -38.79 -3.84
CA ASP A 310 -12.15 -37.85 -4.79
C ASP A 310 -12.66 -36.41 -4.55
N ALA A 311 -13.41 -36.15 -3.46
CA ALA A 311 -13.96 -34.82 -3.13
C ALA A 311 -13.20 -34.06 -2.00
N TYR A 312 -12.24 -34.71 -1.35
CA TYR A 312 -11.43 -34.12 -0.28
C TYR A 312 -10.14 -34.92 -0.07
N LYS A 313 -9.17 -34.34 0.65
CA LYS A 313 -7.96 -35.04 1.08
C LYS A 313 -8.13 -35.56 2.50
N ASP A 314 -8.35 -36.86 2.63
CA ASP A 314 -8.45 -37.58 3.91
C ASP A 314 -7.07 -37.70 4.60
N ILE A 315 -6.79 -36.82 5.57
CA ILE A 315 -5.49 -36.74 6.26
C ILE A 315 -5.36 -37.81 7.34
N ASP A 316 -6.44 -38.16 8.02
CA ASP A 316 -6.46 -39.05 9.18
C ASP A 316 -6.83 -40.51 8.85
N LEU A 317 -7.28 -40.73 7.62
CA LEU A 317 -7.61 -42.03 7.00
C LEU A 317 -8.83 -42.71 7.62
N ASP A 318 -9.74 -41.93 8.21
CA ASP A 318 -10.96 -42.44 8.79
C ASP A 318 -12.09 -42.64 7.72
N GLY A 319 -11.90 -42.07 6.52
CA GLY A 319 -12.83 -42.15 5.40
C GLY A 319 -14.01 -41.17 5.49
N ALA A 320 -13.87 -40.08 6.26
CA ALA A 320 -14.77 -38.94 6.31
C ALA A 320 -13.98 -37.63 6.32
N PRO A 321 -14.54 -36.53 5.76
CA PRO A 321 -13.92 -35.22 5.90
C PRO A 321 -14.07 -34.73 7.33
N SER A 322 -13.00 -34.18 7.88
CA SER A 322 -12.91 -33.68 9.25
C SER A 322 -12.22 -32.31 9.28
N CYS A 323 -12.15 -31.72 10.47
CA CYS A 323 -11.45 -30.44 10.69
C CYS A 323 -10.00 -30.51 10.18
N GLY A 324 -9.57 -29.50 9.42
CA GLY A 324 -8.24 -29.43 8.83
C GLY A 324 -8.02 -30.28 7.58
N ASP A 325 -9.03 -31.05 7.11
CA ASP A 325 -8.96 -31.74 5.82
C ASP A 325 -9.27 -30.76 4.67
N PRO A 326 -8.37 -30.59 3.68
CA PRO A 326 -8.65 -29.80 2.49
C PRO A 326 -9.79 -30.43 1.68
N LEU A 327 -10.86 -29.65 1.53
CA LEU A 327 -11.94 -29.92 0.60
C LEU A 327 -11.57 -29.40 -0.78
N ILE A 328 -12.04 -30.09 -1.82
CA ILE A 328 -11.78 -29.72 -3.21
C ILE A 328 -12.85 -28.71 -3.63
N ASP A 329 -12.38 -27.67 -4.30
CA ASP A 329 -13.13 -26.55 -4.84
C ASP A 329 -12.58 -26.31 -6.26
N SER A 330 -13.31 -26.80 -7.26
CA SER A 330 -12.78 -27.01 -8.60
C SER A 330 -12.80 -25.75 -9.47
N ASP A 331 -13.66 -24.76 -9.21
CA ASP A 331 -13.64 -23.45 -9.88
C ASP A 331 -12.96 -22.36 -9.04
N GLY A 332 -12.82 -22.58 -7.74
CA GLY A 332 -12.06 -21.72 -6.84
C GLY A 332 -12.87 -20.59 -6.21
N ASP A 333 -14.20 -20.64 -6.25
CA ASP A 333 -15.07 -19.63 -5.66
C ASP A 333 -15.08 -19.69 -4.10
N GLY A 334 -14.60 -20.82 -3.55
CA GLY A 334 -14.48 -21.12 -2.12
C GLY A 334 -15.66 -21.90 -1.52
N LEU A 335 -16.59 -22.37 -2.33
CA LEU A 335 -17.61 -23.36 -2.01
C LEU A 335 -17.13 -24.73 -2.50
N ALA A 336 -17.02 -25.71 -1.61
CA ALA A 336 -16.47 -27.00 -1.99
C ALA A 336 -17.43 -27.79 -2.91
N ASP A 337 -16.89 -28.52 -3.90
CA ASP A 337 -17.62 -29.36 -4.86
C ASP A 337 -18.67 -30.29 -4.21
N LEU A 338 -18.38 -30.75 -3.00
CA LEU A 338 -19.26 -31.65 -2.24
C LEU A 338 -20.51 -30.95 -1.70
N VAL A 339 -20.41 -29.65 -1.42
CA VAL A 339 -21.52 -28.78 -1.00
C VAL A 339 -22.31 -28.36 -2.23
N GLU A 340 -21.63 -27.95 -3.29
CA GLU A 340 -22.23 -27.53 -4.54
C GLU A 340 -23.15 -28.59 -5.14
N ARG A 341 -22.65 -29.82 -5.30
CA ARG A 341 -23.47 -30.97 -5.74
C ARG A 341 -24.69 -31.25 -4.86
N ARG A 342 -24.66 -30.83 -3.59
CA ARG A 342 -25.77 -31.03 -2.64
C ARG A 342 -26.83 -29.94 -2.81
N ILE A 343 -26.42 -28.70 -3.05
CA ILE A 343 -27.34 -27.56 -3.20
C ILE A 343 -27.82 -27.39 -4.65
N GLY A 344 -27.10 -27.93 -5.62
CA GLY A 344 -27.48 -27.98 -7.03
C GLY A 344 -26.70 -27.05 -7.95
N THR A 345 -25.66 -26.38 -7.44
CA THR A 345 -24.74 -25.55 -8.21
C THR A 345 -23.74 -26.38 -9.03
N ASP A 346 -23.07 -25.76 -10.01
CA ASP A 346 -22.10 -26.41 -10.90
C ASP A 346 -20.66 -26.23 -10.37
N PRO A 347 -19.95 -27.30 -9.95
CA PRO A 347 -18.58 -27.23 -9.40
C PRO A 347 -17.48 -26.72 -10.33
N LEU A 348 -17.84 -26.23 -11.51
CA LEU A 348 -16.92 -25.77 -12.54
C LEU A 348 -17.27 -24.34 -12.98
N ASP A 349 -18.18 -23.69 -12.27
CA ASP A 349 -18.73 -22.39 -12.58
C ASP A 349 -18.90 -21.59 -11.29
N PRO A 350 -18.01 -20.61 -11.02
CA PRO A 350 -17.96 -19.92 -9.74
C PRO A 350 -19.20 -19.03 -9.47
N ASP A 351 -20.07 -18.85 -10.47
CA ASP A 351 -21.35 -18.14 -10.42
C ASP A 351 -22.33 -18.94 -11.30
N THR A 352 -23.09 -19.85 -10.69
CA THR A 352 -23.89 -20.84 -11.40
C THR A 352 -25.05 -20.21 -12.18
N ASP A 353 -25.68 -19.16 -11.64
CA ASP A 353 -26.86 -18.54 -12.24
C ASP A 353 -26.56 -17.27 -13.06
N GLY A 354 -25.34 -16.74 -12.95
CA GLY A 354 -24.80 -15.67 -13.77
C GLY A 354 -25.29 -14.29 -13.33
N ASP A 355 -25.61 -14.10 -12.05
CA ASP A 355 -26.06 -12.81 -11.50
C ASP A 355 -24.93 -11.91 -11.00
N GLY A 356 -23.70 -12.42 -11.08
CA GLY A 356 -22.47 -11.71 -10.76
C GLY A 356 -22.00 -11.92 -9.33
N LEU A 357 -22.78 -12.53 -8.44
CA LEU A 357 -22.30 -13.02 -7.15
C LEU A 357 -21.74 -14.44 -7.29
N ARG A 358 -20.75 -14.80 -6.47
CA ARG A 358 -20.26 -16.18 -6.43
C ARG A 358 -21.17 -17.07 -5.60
N ASP A 359 -21.28 -18.33 -5.99
CA ASP A 359 -22.13 -19.33 -5.30
C ASP A 359 -21.82 -19.39 -3.79
N ARG A 360 -20.54 -19.29 -3.42
CA ARG A 360 -20.11 -19.21 -2.01
C ARG A 360 -20.75 -18.05 -1.26
N THR A 361 -20.76 -16.87 -1.85
CA THR A 361 -21.25 -15.64 -1.22
C THR A 361 -22.73 -15.77 -0.94
N GLU A 362 -23.49 -16.18 -1.95
CA GLU A 362 -24.93 -16.40 -1.84
C GLU A 362 -25.26 -17.53 -0.86
N TRP A 363 -24.51 -18.63 -0.86
CA TRP A 363 -24.67 -19.72 0.10
C TRP A 363 -24.50 -19.24 1.55
N LEU A 364 -23.50 -18.41 1.83
CA LEU A 364 -23.26 -17.90 3.19
C LEU A 364 -24.33 -16.90 3.61
N PHE A 365 -24.79 -16.08 2.68
CA PHE A 365 -25.79 -15.03 2.91
C PHE A 365 -27.22 -15.45 2.55
N GLY A 366 -27.51 -16.73 2.32
CA GLY A 366 -28.86 -17.15 1.91
C GLY A 366 -29.96 -16.89 2.95
N ALA A 367 -29.59 -16.68 4.23
CA ALA A 367 -30.53 -16.19 5.25
C ALA A 367 -31.02 -14.74 5.00
N SER A 368 -30.27 -13.97 4.22
CA SER A 368 -30.60 -12.62 3.74
C SER A 368 -31.47 -12.62 2.48
N GLY A 369 -31.71 -13.80 1.89
CA GLY A 369 -32.56 -13.97 0.71
C GLY A 369 -31.82 -14.14 -0.61
N LEU A 370 -30.53 -14.46 -0.57
CA LEU A 370 -29.74 -14.87 -1.75
C LEU A 370 -29.87 -16.39 -1.98
N ASP A 371 -29.82 -16.82 -3.23
CA ASP A 371 -29.92 -18.21 -3.66
C ASP A 371 -29.07 -18.41 -4.93
N PRO A 372 -28.00 -19.24 -4.90
CA PRO A 372 -27.07 -19.51 -6.03
C PRO A 372 -27.69 -20.04 -7.34
N LEU A 373 -29.02 -20.14 -7.38
CA LEU A 373 -29.80 -20.67 -8.49
C LEU A 373 -30.91 -19.70 -8.92
N ASP A 374 -31.01 -18.53 -8.28
CA ASP A 374 -31.99 -17.48 -8.56
C ASP A 374 -31.33 -16.16 -8.93
N ARG A 375 -31.04 -16.06 -10.23
CA ARG A 375 -30.40 -14.92 -10.89
C ARG A 375 -30.95 -13.52 -10.56
N GLY A 376 -32.16 -13.42 -10.01
CA GLY A 376 -32.83 -12.15 -9.74
C GLY A 376 -32.53 -11.56 -8.35
N ASP A 377 -31.66 -12.15 -7.54
CA ASP A 377 -31.58 -11.84 -6.12
C ASP A 377 -30.30 -11.15 -5.60
N ALA A 378 -29.22 -11.05 -6.40
CA ALA A 378 -28.01 -10.29 -6.04
C ALA A 378 -28.26 -8.86 -5.55
N GLY A 379 -29.19 -8.13 -6.19
CA GLY A 379 -29.67 -6.83 -5.70
C GLY A 379 -28.60 -5.73 -5.55
N CYS A 380 -27.45 -5.83 -6.22
CA CYS A 380 -26.32 -4.90 -6.15
C CYS A 380 -26.52 -3.61 -6.96
N PHE A 381 -27.50 -2.80 -6.58
CA PHE A 381 -27.73 -1.50 -7.21
C PHE A 381 -26.81 -0.42 -6.63
N VAL A 382 -25.62 -0.23 -7.22
CA VAL A 382 -24.78 0.94 -6.97
C VAL A 382 -25.31 2.12 -7.82
N GLY A 383 -26.44 2.69 -7.39
CA GLY A 383 -26.95 3.96 -7.93
C GLY A 383 -28.16 3.86 -8.86
N ASP A 384 -28.96 4.92 -8.83
CA ASP A 384 -30.24 5.13 -9.50
C ASP A 384 -30.12 5.21 -11.04
N GLN A 385 -29.60 4.17 -11.68
CA GLN A 385 -29.48 4.07 -13.13
C GLN A 385 -30.62 3.20 -13.68
N VAL A 386 -31.78 3.83 -13.81
CA VAL A 386 -32.85 3.35 -14.71
C VAL A 386 -32.36 3.55 -16.14
N GLU A 387 -31.57 2.62 -16.66
CA GLU A 387 -31.23 2.56 -18.07
C GLU A 387 -32.17 1.61 -18.82
N VAL A 388 -32.56 2.03 -20.01
CA VAL A 388 -33.55 1.35 -20.87
C VAL A 388 -32.87 0.15 -21.49
N GLY A 389 -33.45 -1.06 -21.36
CA GLY A 389 -32.93 -2.33 -21.88
C GLY A 389 -32.10 -2.18 -23.15
N GLY A 390 -30.77 -2.30 -22.97
CA GLY A 390 -29.75 -2.21 -24.00
C GLY A 390 -29.14 -3.58 -24.29
N PRO A 391 -28.23 -3.69 -25.27
CA PRO A 391 -27.49 -4.93 -25.52
C PRO A 391 -26.40 -5.22 -24.46
N ASP A 392 -26.05 -4.23 -23.64
CA ASP A 392 -24.93 -4.28 -22.68
C ASP A 392 -25.45 -4.48 -21.23
N CYS A 393 -26.58 -5.20 -21.08
CA CYS A 393 -27.19 -5.49 -19.78
C CYS A 393 -28.05 -6.76 -19.83
N VAL A 394 -28.27 -7.38 -18.66
CA VAL A 394 -29.19 -8.50 -18.51
C VAL A 394 -30.53 -8.02 -17.93
N ASP A 395 -31.62 -8.48 -18.54
CA ASP A 395 -33.02 -8.39 -18.06
C ASP A 395 -33.43 -9.79 -17.63
N ALA A 396 -33.23 -10.12 -16.35
CA ALA A 396 -33.39 -11.48 -15.81
C ALA A 396 -34.87 -11.85 -15.65
N ASP A 397 -35.76 -10.88 -15.42
CA ASP A 397 -37.19 -11.10 -15.21
C ASP A 397 -38.11 -10.74 -16.41
N ASP A 398 -37.50 -10.37 -17.54
CA ASP A 398 -38.15 -9.98 -18.81
C ASP A 398 -39.12 -8.77 -18.64
N ASP A 399 -38.88 -7.88 -17.66
CA ASP A 399 -39.74 -6.72 -17.41
C ASP A 399 -39.37 -5.48 -18.27
N GLY A 400 -38.24 -5.56 -18.98
CA GLY A 400 -37.71 -4.53 -19.88
C GLY A 400 -36.80 -3.52 -19.21
N PHE A 401 -36.41 -3.74 -17.95
CA PHE A 401 -35.38 -2.99 -17.23
C PHE A 401 -34.10 -3.81 -17.12
N CYS A 402 -32.96 -3.14 -17.01
CA CYS A 402 -31.68 -3.81 -16.76
C CYS A 402 -31.57 -4.13 -15.26
N ASP A 403 -31.30 -5.39 -14.94
CA ASP A 403 -31.04 -5.85 -13.57
C ASP A 403 -29.55 -5.69 -13.21
N CYS A 404 -28.65 -5.90 -14.18
CA CYS A 404 -27.21 -5.79 -13.99
C CYS A 404 -26.47 -5.43 -15.30
N PRO A 405 -25.22 -4.94 -15.22
CA PRO A 405 -24.34 -4.73 -16.37
C PRO A 405 -23.89 -6.06 -17.00
N ASP A 406 -23.76 -6.09 -18.33
CA ASP A 406 -23.21 -7.21 -19.11
C ASP A 406 -22.38 -6.57 -20.25
N GLU A 407 -21.10 -6.26 -19.98
CA GLU A 407 -20.31 -5.44 -20.91
C GLU A 407 -19.94 -6.20 -22.19
N ASP A 408 -19.87 -7.53 -22.14
CA ASP A 408 -19.44 -8.38 -23.25
C ASP A 408 -20.59 -9.08 -24.01
N GLY A 409 -21.80 -9.04 -23.44
CA GLY A 409 -23.03 -9.55 -24.03
C GLY A 409 -23.14 -11.08 -23.97
N ASP A 410 -22.43 -11.74 -23.06
CA ASP A 410 -22.48 -13.18 -22.87
C ASP A 410 -23.72 -13.65 -22.09
N GLY A 411 -24.48 -12.69 -21.53
CA GLY A 411 -25.66 -12.93 -20.75
C GLY A 411 -25.34 -13.35 -19.33
N ARG A 412 -24.22 -12.91 -18.74
CA ARG A 412 -23.86 -12.94 -17.31
C ARG A 412 -23.67 -11.52 -16.79
N CYS A 413 -23.89 -11.32 -15.50
CA CYS A 413 -23.68 -10.03 -14.89
C CYS A 413 -22.20 -9.81 -14.57
N GLU A 414 -21.72 -8.60 -14.80
CA GLU A 414 -20.35 -8.19 -14.49
C GLU A 414 -20.36 -6.97 -13.57
N TYR A 415 -19.78 -7.12 -12.39
CA TYR A 415 -19.55 -6.01 -11.46
C TYR A 415 -18.06 -5.69 -11.39
N PRO A 416 -17.70 -4.41 -11.20
CA PRO A 416 -16.31 -4.01 -11.05
C PRO A 416 -15.69 -4.61 -9.77
N ASP A 417 -14.38 -4.83 -9.82
CA ASP A 417 -13.49 -5.06 -8.68
C ASP A 417 -12.54 -3.85 -8.63
N SER A 418 -12.86 -2.88 -7.78
CA SER A 418 -12.26 -1.55 -7.82
C SER A 418 -10.83 -1.51 -7.25
N ASP A 419 -10.42 -2.49 -6.45
CA ASP A 419 -9.03 -2.64 -5.99
C ASP A 419 -8.29 -3.87 -6.57
N GLY A 420 -9.00 -4.75 -7.25
CA GLY A 420 -8.46 -5.89 -8.00
C GLY A 420 -8.02 -7.05 -7.11
N ASP A 421 -8.49 -7.13 -5.87
CA ASP A 421 -8.05 -8.16 -4.93
C ASP A 421 -8.67 -9.54 -5.17
N GLY A 422 -9.75 -9.59 -5.96
CA GLY A 422 -10.52 -10.78 -6.29
C GLY A 422 -11.85 -10.91 -5.55
N LEU A 423 -12.26 -9.95 -4.73
CA LEU A 423 -13.59 -9.79 -4.16
C LEU A 423 -14.28 -8.62 -4.86
N ILE A 424 -15.32 -8.89 -5.66
CA ILE A 424 -15.95 -7.83 -6.46
C ILE A 424 -16.69 -6.83 -5.57
N ASP A 425 -16.84 -5.57 -6.03
CA ASP A 425 -17.44 -4.47 -5.26
C ASP A 425 -18.84 -4.80 -4.73
N CYS A 426 -19.57 -5.67 -5.44
CA CYS A 426 -20.88 -6.18 -5.05
C CYS A 426 -20.81 -7.15 -3.86
N GLU A 427 -19.90 -8.13 -3.90
CA GLU A 427 -19.68 -9.08 -2.80
C GLU A 427 -19.21 -8.36 -1.54
N GLU A 428 -18.33 -7.37 -1.69
CA GLU A 428 -17.83 -6.56 -0.61
C GLU A 428 -18.90 -5.80 0.18
N VAL A 429 -20.02 -5.43 -0.46
CA VAL A 429 -21.15 -4.82 0.25
C VAL A 429 -21.77 -5.80 1.24
N PHE A 430 -21.83 -7.08 0.88
CA PHE A 430 -22.34 -8.13 1.77
C PHE A 430 -21.32 -8.50 2.84
N VAL A 431 -20.04 -8.62 2.48
CA VAL A 431 -18.94 -8.94 3.40
C VAL A 431 -18.65 -7.79 4.38
N GLY A 432 -18.85 -6.54 3.93
CA GLY A 432 -18.64 -5.31 4.70
C GLY A 432 -17.24 -4.70 4.54
N THR A 433 -16.49 -5.13 3.53
CA THR A 433 -15.12 -4.66 3.20
C THR A 433 -15.14 -3.37 2.39
N ARG A 434 -13.97 -2.88 1.99
CA ARG A 434 -13.82 -1.64 1.22
C ARG A 434 -13.40 -1.93 -0.21
N GLN A 435 -14.27 -1.54 -1.13
CA GLN A 435 -14.08 -1.37 -2.60
C GLN A 435 -12.80 -0.73 -3.10
N GLN A 436 -11.98 -0.10 -2.26
CA GLN A 436 -10.73 0.51 -2.72
C GLN A 436 -9.56 0.12 -1.83
N GLY A 437 -9.66 -0.97 -1.09
CA GLY A 437 -8.63 -1.40 -0.15
C GLY A 437 -8.68 -2.89 0.15
N ALA A 438 -7.78 -3.62 -0.50
CA ALA A 438 -7.60 -5.07 -0.44
C ALA A 438 -7.31 -5.71 0.95
N ASP A 439 -7.22 -4.91 1.99
CA ASP A 439 -7.01 -5.32 3.39
C ASP A 439 -7.69 -4.25 4.24
N THR A 440 -8.95 -4.50 4.59
CA THR A 440 -9.86 -3.51 5.15
C THR A 440 -9.49 -3.14 6.59
N ASP A 441 -8.87 -4.01 7.37
CA ASP A 441 -8.47 -3.69 8.74
C ASP A 441 -6.96 -3.50 8.93
N ALA A 442 -6.18 -3.68 7.86
CA ALA A 442 -4.74 -3.49 7.79
C ALA A 442 -3.94 -4.43 8.70
N ASP A 443 -4.44 -5.63 8.97
CA ASP A 443 -3.75 -6.62 9.80
C ASP A 443 -2.72 -7.47 9.02
N GLY A 444 -2.70 -7.34 7.70
CA GLY A 444 -1.75 -8.00 6.82
C GLY A 444 -2.24 -9.34 6.26
N LEU A 445 -3.53 -9.64 6.38
CA LEU A 445 -4.23 -10.62 5.58
C LEU A 445 -5.15 -9.88 4.58
N PRO A 446 -5.15 -10.24 3.28
CA PRO A 446 -6.08 -9.63 2.33
C PRO A 446 -7.52 -10.07 2.56
N ASP A 447 -8.48 -9.19 2.28
CA ASP A 447 -9.92 -9.41 2.44
C ASP A 447 -10.42 -10.75 1.81
N PRO A 448 -10.08 -11.10 0.55
CA PRO A 448 -10.49 -12.37 -0.07
C PRO A 448 -9.87 -13.60 0.61
N VAL A 449 -8.66 -13.46 1.16
CA VAL A 449 -8.00 -14.55 1.91
C VAL A 449 -8.73 -14.78 3.22
N GLU A 450 -8.98 -13.72 3.97
CA GLU A 450 -9.72 -13.79 5.22
C GLU A 450 -11.14 -14.32 5.02
N TRP A 451 -11.82 -13.82 4.00
CA TRP A 451 -13.12 -14.29 3.58
C TRP A 451 -13.11 -15.80 3.34
N ARG A 452 -12.08 -16.32 2.66
CA ARG A 452 -11.93 -17.76 2.37
C ARG A 452 -11.72 -18.60 3.64
N PHE A 453 -10.89 -18.13 4.57
CA PHE A 453 -10.59 -18.82 5.83
C PHE A 453 -11.57 -18.49 6.98
N ARG A 454 -12.57 -17.64 6.73
CA ARG A 454 -13.61 -17.24 7.68
C ARG A 454 -13.06 -16.49 8.91
N THR A 455 -11.92 -15.82 8.75
CA THR A 455 -11.46 -14.76 9.67
C THR A 455 -12.20 -13.46 9.34
N SER A 456 -11.90 -12.38 10.06
CA SER A 456 -12.70 -11.16 10.03
C SER A 456 -12.03 -10.03 9.24
N PRO A 457 -12.38 -9.78 7.97
CA PRO A 457 -11.71 -8.77 7.13
C PRO A 457 -11.92 -7.30 7.56
N VAL A 458 -12.86 -7.07 8.48
CA VAL A 458 -13.22 -5.74 8.98
C VAL A 458 -12.71 -5.46 10.39
N ARG A 459 -12.08 -6.45 11.03
CA ARG A 459 -11.61 -6.35 12.41
C ARG A 459 -10.37 -7.22 12.57
N ALA A 460 -9.24 -6.54 12.70
CA ALA A 460 -7.94 -7.14 12.94
C ALA A 460 -8.01 -8.25 13.99
N ASP A 461 -7.93 -9.48 13.51
CA ASP A 461 -7.96 -10.70 14.31
C ASP A 461 -6.83 -11.67 13.95
N ASP A 462 -5.85 -11.23 13.18
CA ASP A 462 -4.58 -11.91 12.90
C ASP A 462 -3.90 -12.55 14.13
N LEU A 463 -3.96 -11.86 15.28
CA LEU A 463 -3.37 -12.28 16.56
C LEU A 463 -4.35 -12.96 17.52
N ASP A 464 -5.62 -13.08 17.14
CA ASP A 464 -6.59 -13.85 17.91
C ASP A 464 -6.39 -15.35 17.64
N ASP A 465 -6.95 -16.16 18.53
CA ASP A 465 -6.96 -17.62 18.47
C ASP A 465 -8.45 -18.02 18.57
N LEU A 466 -9.09 -18.24 17.43
CA LEU A 466 -10.55 -18.39 17.35
C LEU A 466 -11.03 -19.75 17.87
N ASP A 467 -10.21 -20.79 17.76
CA ASP A 467 -10.54 -22.17 18.10
C ASP A 467 -9.92 -22.66 19.44
N TRP A 468 -9.01 -21.88 20.01
CA TRP A 468 -8.27 -22.11 21.25
C TRP A 468 -7.25 -23.25 21.19
N ASP A 469 -6.66 -23.49 20.02
CA ASP A 469 -5.61 -24.48 19.82
C ASP A 469 -4.19 -23.97 20.16
N ARG A 470 -4.07 -22.65 20.46
CA ARG A 470 -2.84 -21.88 20.75
C ARG A 470 -2.05 -21.46 19.51
N THR A 471 -2.72 -21.34 18.39
CA THR A 471 -2.17 -20.78 17.17
C THR A 471 -2.94 -19.52 16.86
N ASP A 472 -2.20 -18.50 16.44
CA ASP A 472 -2.82 -17.25 16.02
C ASP A 472 -3.41 -17.45 14.61
N ASN A 473 -4.57 -16.87 14.33
CA ASN A 473 -5.30 -17.02 13.07
C ASN A 473 -4.40 -16.77 11.85
N ALA A 474 -3.56 -15.73 11.87
CA ALA A 474 -2.68 -15.42 10.73
C ALA A 474 -1.62 -16.49 10.46
N VAL A 475 -1.18 -17.21 11.49
CA VAL A 475 -0.24 -18.33 11.30
C VAL A 475 -0.97 -19.50 10.62
N GLU A 476 -2.21 -19.76 11.02
CA GLU A 476 -3.04 -20.81 10.42
C GLU A 476 -3.35 -20.48 8.97
N VAL A 477 -3.89 -19.30 8.69
CA VAL A 477 -4.18 -18.81 7.34
C VAL A 477 -2.95 -18.89 6.44
N ARG A 478 -1.79 -18.37 6.87
CA ARG A 478 -0.56 -18.46 6.07
C ARG A 478 -0.15 -19.89 5.83
N SER A 479 -0.24 -20.74 6.85
CA SER A 479 0.10 -22.15 6.72
C SER A 479 -0.95 -22.95 5.93
N GLY A 480 -2.12 -22.38 5.63
CA GLY A 480 -3.24 -23.10 5.04
C GLY A 480 -3.84 -24.14 6.00
N GLY A 481 -4.06 -23.75 7.26
CA GLY A 481 -4.87 -24.44 8.28
C GLY A 481 -6.26 -23.80 8.43
N ASP A 482 -7.11 -24.34 9.31
CA ASP A 482 -8.48 -23.82 9.59
C ASP A 482 -8.53 -23.05 10.92
N PRO A 483 -8.68 -21.71 10.91
CA PRO A 483 -8.71 -20.91 12.16
C PRO A 483 -9.93 -21.18 13.06
N LEU A 484 -10.96 -21.87 12.57
CA LEU A 484 -12.20 -22.10 13.31
C LEU A 484 -12.25 -23.46 14.02
N CYS A 485 -11.24 -24.32 13.86
CA CYS A 485 -11.26 -25.64 14.46
C CYS A 485 -9.87 -26.23 14.76
N ASP A 486 -9.76 -26.96 15.89
CA ASP A 486 -8.48 -27.54 16.38
C ASP A 486 -7.91 -28.58 15.40
N ASP A 487 -7.06 -28.10 14.50
CA ASP A 487 -6.41 -28.85 13.43
C ASP A 487 -4.95 -29.21 13.75
N ALA A 488 -4.47 -28.87 14.94
CA ALA A 488 -3.07 -28.97 15.34
C ALA A 488 -2.47 -30.37 15.14
N ALA A 489 -3.30 -31.43 15.22
CA ALA A 489 -2.89 -32.81 14.99
C ALA A 489 -2.60 -33.13 13.51
N GLY A 490 -3.30 -32.47 12.58
CA GLY A 490 -3.20 -32.63 11.13
C GLY A 490 -2.22 -31.66 10.47
N ARG A 491 -1.99 -30.49 11.10
CA ARG A 491 -1.23 -29.36 10.53
C ARG A 491 0.06 -29.74 9.83
N SER A 492 0.90 -30.58 10.43
CA SER A 492 2.18 -31.01 9.83
C SER A 492 2.09 -31.69 8.45
N LYS A 493 0.89 -32.10 8.01
CA LYS A 493 0.66 -32.76 6.72
C LYS A 493 0.13 -31.81 5.64
N VAL A 494 -0.47 -30.70 6.03
CA VAL A 494 -1.08 -29.71 5.12
C VAL A 494 -0.38 -28.35 5.13
N ALA A 495 0.26 -28.02 6.25
CA ALA A 495 0.87 -26.72 6.47
C ALA A 495 1.97 -26.38 5.47
N TYR A 496 1.92 -25.15 4.98
CA TYR A 496 2.92 -24.59 4.09
C TYR A 496 4.18 -24.21 4.89
N ASP A 497 5.35 -24.36 4.27
CA ASP A 497 6.66 -24.00 4.84
C ASP A 497 7.13 -22.66 4.25
N TYR A 498 7.21 -21.61 5.06
CA TYR A 498 7.68 -20.29 4.62
C TYR A 498 9.12 -20.04 5.03
N GLN A 499 9.92 -19.57 4.08
CA GLN A 499 11.25 -19.00 4.32
C GLN A 499 11.33 -17.70 3.53
N VAL A 500 11.56 -16.59 4.23
CA VAL A 500 11.73 -15.26 3.61
C VAL A 500 13.01 -14.65 4.14
N ASP A 501 13.95 -14.36 3.25
CA ASP A 501 15.27 -13.82 3.55
C ASP A 501 15.43 -12.42 2.94
N ASP A 502 15.65 -11.42 3.80
CA ASP A 502 15.98 -10.05 3.41
C ASP A 502 17.38 -9.98 2.78
N GLN A 503 17.45 -9.57 1.52
CA GLN A 503 18.69 -9.40 0.74
C GLN A 503 19.27 -7.98 0.85
N GLY A 504 18.58 -7.07 1.55
CA GLY A 504 18.92 -5.66 1.68
C GLY A 504 18.32 -4.80 0.58
N VAL A 505 18.89 -3.61 0.41
CA VAL A 505 18.38 -2.59 -0.52
C VAL A 505 19.21 -2.61 -1.82
N ASP A 506 18.55 -2.81 -2.95
CA ASP A 506 19.12 -2.66 -4.30
C ASP A 506 18.42 -1.55 -5.06
N ALA A 507 19.19 -0.61 -5.63
CA ALA A 507 18.69 0.52 -6.42
C ALA A 507 17.47 1.25 -5.81
N ASP A 508 17.49 1.48 -4.48
CA ASP A 508 16.44 2.13 -3.68
C ASP A 508 15.17 1.28 -3.39
N ARG A 509 15.16 -0.03 -3.72
CA ARG A 509 14.10 -1.00 -3.40
C ARG A 509 14.60 -2.02 -2.38
N ALA A 510 13.77 -2.47 -1.44
CA ALA A 510 14.12 -3.58 -0.53
C ALA A 510 13.83 -4.92 -1.24
N CYS A 511 14.82 -5.80 -1.32
CA CYS A 511 14.69 -7.07 -2.03
C CYS A 511 14.72 -8.27 -1.08
N TYR A 512 13.90 -9.25 -1.36
CA TYR A 512 13.69 -10.46 -0.57
C TYR A 512 13.80 -11.67 -1.48
N THR A 513 14.35 -12.76 -0.95
CA THR A 513 14.17 -14.10 -1.55
C THR A 513 13.19 -14.88 -0.70
N PHE A 514 12.29 -15.61 -1.33
CA PHE A 514 11.30 -16.39 -0.62
C PHE A 514 11.22 -17.83 -1.14
N ARG A 515 10.77 -18.71 -0.26
CA ARG A 515 10.38 -20.09 -0.55
C ARG A 515 9.10 -20.39 0.21
N VAL A 516 8.08 -20.85 -0.50
CA VAL A 516 6.83 -21.38 0.06
C VAL A 516 6.71 -22.84 -0.38
N GLY A 517 6.97 -23.76 0.53
CA GLY A 517 6.96 -25.21 0.28
C GLY A 517 5.72 -25.91 0.83
N GLU A 518 5.60 -27.20 0.53
CA GLU A 518 4.56 -28.10 1.07
C GLU A 518 3.11 -27.71 0.73
N ILE A 519 2.92 -26.86 -0.28
CA ILE A 519 1.60 -26.46 -0.78
C ILE A 519 0.90 -27.71 -1.33
N THR A 520 -0.26 -28.03 -0.77
CA THR A 520 -1.01 -29.23 -1.15
C THR A 520 -1.78 -28.98 -2.44
N LEU A 521 -1.51 -29.79 -3.46
CA LEU A 521 -2.29 -29.86 -4.68
C LEU A 521 -3.42 -30.89 -4.54
N LEU A 522 -4.58 -30.56 -5.11
CA LEU A 522 -5.78 -31.37 -5.08
C LEU A 522 -6.19 -31.79 -6.50
N PRO A 523 -6.85 -32.95 -6.66
CA PRO A 523 -7.32 -33.40 -7.97
C PRO A 523 -8.62 -32.67 -8.36
N THR A 524 -8.50 -31.44 -8.84
CA THR A 524 -9.66 -30.64 -9.30
C THR A 524 -10.29 -31.24 -10.56
N ALA A 525 -11.60 -31.05 -10.72
CA ALA A 525 -12.32 -31.51 -11.89
C ALA A 525 -11.94 -30.70 -13.13
N ALA A 526 -11.88 -31.37 -14.29
CA ALA A 526 -11.57 -30.73 -15.56
C ALA A 526 -12.80 -30.69 -16.47
N ASN A 527 -13.05 -29.54 -17.07
CA ASN A 527 -14.00 -29.34 -18.16
C ASN A 527 -13.27 -28.85 -19.42
N GLU A 528 -12.98 -29.74 -20.37
CA GLU A 528 -12.34 -29.37 -21.65
C GLU A 528 -13.18 -28.42 -22.53
N ALA A 529 -14.42 -28.09 -22.13
CA ALA A 529 -15.32 -27.21 -22.87
C ALA A 529 -15.32 -25.74 -22.42
N ALA A 530 -14.68 -25.39 -21.29
CA ALA A 530 -14.68 -24.03 -20.73
C ALA A 530 -13.25 -23.53 -20.42
N ASP A 531 -12.99 -22.25 -20.72
CA ASP A 531 -11.76 -21.52 -20.35
C ASP A 531 -11.81 -21.00 -18.88
N ALA A 532 -12.62 -21.63 -18.02
CA ALA A 532 -12.84 -21.23 -16.63
C ALA A 532 -11.61 -21.52 -15.72
N PRO A 533 -11.46 -20.77 -14.60
CA PRO A 533 -10.48 -21.09 -13.55
C PRO A 533 -10.62 -22.54 -13.07
N GLY A 534 -9.51 -23.16 -12.64
CA GLY A 534 -9.58 -24.45 -11.94
C GLY A 534 -9.85 -25.71 -12.80
N ASN A 535 -9.98 -25.58 -14.12
CA ASN A 535 -10.14 -26.65 -15.13
C ASN A 535 -9.08 -27.79 -15.08
N GLY A 536 -9.11 -28.62 -14.04
CA GLY A 536 -8.07 -29.58 -13.68
C GLY A 536 -6.78 -28.96 -13.14
N TRP A 537 -6.76 -27.65 -12.84
CA TRP A 537 -5.61 -26.96 -12.26
C TRP A 537 -5.92 -26.48 -10.85
N ASN A 538 -4.88 -26.39 -10.03
CA ASN A 538 -4.86 -25.70 -8.75
C ASN A 538 -4.21 -24.35 -8.99
N ARG A 539 -4.93 -23.29 -8.72
CA ARG A 539 -4.41 -21.93 -8.76
C ARG A 539 -3.87 -21.55 -7.39
N VAL A 540 -2.61 -21.13 -7.37
CA VAL A 540 -1.94 -20.65 -6.17
C VAL A 540 -1.64 -19.17 -6.36
N LEU A 541 -2.28 -18.34 -5.54
CA LEU A 541 -2.03 -16.91 -5.48
C LEU A 541 -1.03 -16.62 -4.37
N VAL A 542 -0.08 -15.72 -4.63
CA VAL A 542 0.92 -15.26 -3.66
C VAL A 542 0.77 -13.75 -3.54
N TYR A 543 0.17 -13.32 -2.45
CA TYR A 543 -0.04 -11.91 -2.11
C TYR A 543 1.17 -11.37 -1.36
N ALA A 544 1.70 -10.25 -1.83
CA ALA A 544 2.81 -9.52 -1.23
C ALA A 544 2.34 -8.13 -0.80
N GLY A 545 2.22 -7.93 0.52
CA GLY A 545 1.82 -6.67 1.12
C GLY A 545 3.05 -5.80 1.42
N GLU A 546 3.10 -4.61 0.85
CA GLU A 546 4.21 -3.68 0.98
C GLU A 546 3.79 -2.40 1.68
N GLY A 547 4.49 -2.05 2.76
CA GLY A 547 4.21 -0.84 3.50
C GLY A 547 5.45 0.03 3.69
N ALA A 548 5.22 1.32 3.87
CA ALA A 548 6.29 2.27 4.16
C ALA A 548 7.00 1.90 5.47
N PHE A 549 8.33 1.94 5.48
CA PHE A 549 9.14 1.60 6.66
C PHE A 549 8.91 2.58 7.83
N ASP A 550 8.64 3.85 7.53
CA ASP A 550 8.47 4.94 8.50
C ASP A 550 7.05 5.05 9.08
N GLU A 551 6.06 4.35 8.50
CA GLU A 551 4.67 4.35 8.96
C GLU A 551 4.12 2.92 9.16
N PRO A 552 4.54 2.19 10.21
CA PRO A 552 4.19 0.78 10.43
C PRO A 552 2.69 0.45 10.48
N GLY A 553 1.83 1.45 10.72
CA GLY A 553 0.37 1.29 10.76
C GLY A 553 -0.37 1.83 9.52
N ALA A 554 0.33 2.24 8.48
CA ALA A 554 -0.31 2.59 7.19
C ALA A 554 -0.74 1.31 6.46
N TYR A 555 -1.80 1.38 5.65
CA TYR A 555 -2.22 0.29 4.77
C TYR A 555 -1.05 -0.14 3.86
N ALA A 556 -0.89 -1.45 3.71
CA ALA A 556 -0.01 -1.99 2.70
C ALA A 556 -0.64 -1.77 1.31
N GLY A 557 0.17 -1.52 0.29
CA GLY A 557 -0.29 -1.79 -1.07
C GLY A 557 0.19 -3.16 -1.50
N TRP A 558 -0.63 -3.82 -2.29
CA TRP A 558 -0.55 -5.24 -2.53
C TRP A 558 -0.17 -5.52 -3.97
N ARG A 559 0.66 -6.55 -4.16
CA ARG A 559 0.92 -7.17 -5.46
C ARG A 559 0.69 -8.66 -5.36
N VAL A 560 0.25 -9.26 -6.45
CA VAL A 560 -0.05 -10.69 -6.51
C VAL A 560 0.74 -11.35 -7.63
N ALA A 561 1.22 -12.56 -7.35
CA ALA A 561 1.73 -13.48 -8.36
C ALA A 561 0.83 -14.71 -8.41
N CYS A 562 0.66 -15.28 -9.59
CA CYS A 562 -0.21 -16.44 -9.80
C CYS A 562 0.54 -17.62 -10.45
N VAL A 563 0.28 -18.82 -9.94
CA VAL A 563 0.81 -20.08 -10.46
C VAL A 563 -0.31 -21.09 -10.60
N ASP A 564 -0.44 -21.68 -11.79
CA ASP A 564 -1.31 -22.82 -12.01
C ASP A 564 -0.47 -24.11 -11.95
N ALA A 565 -0.85 -25.07 -11.10
CA ALA A 565 -0.23 -26.39 -11.01
C ALA A 565 -1.28 -27.48 -11.04
N ARG A 566 -0.97 -28.66 -11.58
CA ARG A 566 -1.95 -29.75 -11.71
C ARG A 566 -1.51 -30.97 -10.95
N TYR A 567 -2.46 -31.65 -10.32
CA TYR A 567 -2.24 -32.96 -9.71
C TYR A 567 -3.28 -33.96 -10.21
N GLU A 568 -2.80 -35.06 -10.79
CA GLU A 568 -3.62 -36.17 -11.27
C GLU A 568 -3.52 -37.33 -10.28
N LEU A 569 -4.64 -37.66 -9.64
CA LEU A 569 -4.72 -38.77 -8.70
C LEU A 569 -4.41 -40.11 -9.38
N GLU A 570 -4.86 -40.29 -10.63
CA GLU A 570 -4.60 -41.50 -11.40
C GLU A 570 -3.14 -41.53 -11.90
N GLY A 571 -2.31 -42.26 -11.18
CA GLY A 571 -0.89 -42.41 -11.51
C GLY A 571 0.05 -41.50 -10.73
N ASP A 572 -0.47 -40.73 -9.75
CA ASP A 572 0.29 -39.92 -8.79
C ASP A 572 1.27 -38.99 -9.51
N ARG A 573 0.72 -38.09 -10.34
CA ARG A 573 1.49 -37.19 -11.20
C ARG A 573 1.15 -35.74 -10.92
N LYS A 574 2.18 -34.91 -10.82
CA LYS A 574 2.04 -33.46 -10.75
C LYS A 574 2.65 -32.75 -11.96
N THR A 575 2.13 -31.58 -12.27
CA THR A 575 2.65 -30.64 -13.27
C THR A 575 2.91 -29.31 -12.56
N PRO A 576 4.16 -28.81 -12.52
CA PRO A 576 5.34 -29.39 -13.16
C PRO A 576 5.82 -30.67 -12.45
N PRO A 577 6.46 -31.63 -13.16
CA PRO A 577 6.96 -32.85 -12.53
C PRO A 577 8.03 -32.61 -11.45
N SER A 578 8.71 -31.45 -11.47
CA SER A 578 9.62 -31.04 -10.41
C SER A 578 8.89 -30.73 -9.09
N GLY A 579 7.63 -30.30 -9.17
CA GLY A 579 6.91 -29.69 -8.06
C GLY A 579 7.52 -28.37 -7.60
N VAL A 580 8.36 -27.74 -8.42
CA VAL A 580 9.00 -26.45 -8.11
C VAL A 580 8.69 -25.48 -9.23
N VAL A 581 8.13 -24.33 -8.88
CA VAL A 581 7.90 -23.20 -9.79
C VAL A 581 8.70 -22.00 -9.30
N ARG A 582 9.32 -21.30 -10.25
CA ARG A 582 10.13 -20.11 -9.97
C ARG A 582 9.38 -18.84 -10.32
N LEU A 583 9.35 -17.90 -9.38
CA LEU A 583 8.75 -16.58 -9.54
C LEU A 583 9.85 -15.51 -9.50
N ASP A 584 9.81 -14.61 -10.46
CA ASP A 584 10.64 -13.42 -10.52
C ASP A 584 9.83 -12.18 -10.10
N ASP A 585 10.49 -11.06 -9.77
CA ASP A 585 9.84 -9.80 -9.36
C ASP A 585 8.81 -9.29 -10.38
N ALA A 586 9.00 -9.62 -11.67
CA ALA A 586 8.08 -9.23 -12.75
C ALA A 586 6.80 -10.07 -12.81
N ASP A 587 6.75 -11.21 -12.11
CA ASP A 587 5.53 -12.02 -12.00
C ASP A 587 4.58 -11.45 -10.92
N PHE A 588 5.02 -10.48 -10.11
CA PHE A 588 4.20 -9.79 -9.12
C PHE A 588 3.62 -8.50 -9.71
N VAL A 589 2.33 -8.53 -10.01
CA VAL A 589 1.56 -7.44 -10.61
C VAL A 589 0.74 -6.72 -9.54
N ASP A 590 0.52 -5.41 -9.68
CA ASP A 590 -0.41 -4.68 -8.81
C ASP A 590 -1.84 -5.25 -8.97
N LEU A 591 -2.60 -5.32 -7.88
CA LEU A 591 -3.91 -5.99 -7.84
C LEU A 591 -4.88 -5.47 -8.92
N GLN A 592 -5.03 -4.15 -9.05
CA GLN A 592 -5.89 -3.52 -10.06
C GLN A 592 -5.55 -3.87 -11.51
N ASP A 593 -4.31 -4.28 -11.78
CA ASP A 593 -3.85 -4.64 -13.12
C ASP A 593 -3.85 -6.16 -13.33
N PHE A 594 -4.09 -6.97 -12.27
CA PHE A 594 -3.98 -8.42 -12.32
C PHE A 594 -5.07 -9.05 -13.18
N ASP A 595 -4.66 -9.90 -14.12
CA ASP A 595 -5.55 -10.73 -14.91
C ASP A 595 -5.05 -12.17 -14.88
N ALA A 596 -5.84 -13.07 -14.29
CA ALA A 596 -5.49 -14.47 -14.15
C ALA A 596 -5.26 -15.19 -15.50
N ALA A 597 -5.90 -14.77 -16.59
CA ALA A 597 -5.69 -15.37 -17.91
C ALA A 597 -4.32 -15.00 -18.51
N ARG A 598 -3.78 -13.85 -18.12
CA ARG A 598 -2.52 -13.30 -18.65
C ARG A 598 -1.32 -13.54 -17.73
N ASP A 599 -1.52 -13.39 -16.43
CA ASP A 599 -0.45 -13.25 -15.44
C ASP A 599 -0.16 -14.56 -14.69
N CYS A 600 -1.06 -15.56 -14.74
CA CYS A 600 -0.82 -16.87 -14.15
C CYS A 600 0.22 -17.69 -14.93
N ARG A 601 1.30 -18.08 -14.24
CA ARG A 601 2.34 -18.96 -14.77
C ARG A 601 1.83 -20.38 -14.92
N ARG A 602 1.82 -20.89 -16.15
CA ARG A 602 1.55 -22.29 -16.49
C ARG A 602 2.86 -23.04 -16.83
N PRO A 603 3.18 -24.16 -16.16
CA PRO A 603 4.42 -24.93 -16.34
C PRO A 603 4.56 -25.70 -17.67
#